data_AF-A0A452QS50-F1
#
_entry.id   AF-A0A452QS50-F1
#
_cell.length_a   1.000
_cell.length_b   1.000
_cell.length_c   1.000
_cell.angle_alpha   90.00
_cell.angle_beta   90.00
_cell.angle_gamma   90.00
#
_symmetry.space_group_name_H-M   'P 1'
#
loop_
_entity.id
_entity.type
_entity.pdbx_description
1 polymer ?
#
loop_
_entity_poly.entity_id
_entity_poly.type
_entity_poly.pdbx_seq_one_letter_code
_entity_poly.pdbx_strand_id
1 'polypeptide(L)'
;MSGLRVYSTSVTGSREIKSQQSEVTRILDGKRIQYQLVDISQDNALRDEMRALAGNPKATPPQIVNGDQYCGDYELFVEAVEQNTLQEFLKLA
;
A
#
# COMPACT_ATOMS: atom_id res chain seq x y z
N MET A 1 -13.64 3.13 12.14
CA MET A 1 -12.19 3.45 12.09
C MET A 1 -11.66 2.80 10.83
N SER A 2 -11.07 3.56 9.92
CA SER A 2 -10.49 3.03 8.69
C SER A 2 -9.31 2.12 9.03
N GLY A 3 -9.37 0.85 8.63
CA GLY A 3 -8.32 -0.15 8.86
C GLY A 3 -7.25 -0.14 7.77
N LEU A 4 -6.99 1.04 7.18
CA LEU A 4 -6.13 1.17 6.01
C LEU A 4 -4.67 0.95 6.41
N ARG A 5 -4.02 -0.01 5.75
CA ARG A 5 -2.63 -0.41 5.95
C ARG A 5 -1.89 -0.25 4.63
N VAL A 6 -0.74 0.41 4.68
CA VAL A 6 0.20 0.51 3.56
C VAL A 6 1.45 -0.28 3.95
N TYR A 7 1.66 -1.40 3.28
CA TYR A 7 2.89 -2.15 3.41
C TYR A 7 4.01 -1.42 2.66
N SER A 8 5.12 -1.21 3.35
CA SER A 8 6.30 -0.49 2.90
C SER A 8 7.55 -1.24 3.34
N THR A 9 8.73 -0.81 2.89
CA THR A 9 9.99 -1.25 3.47
C THR A 9 10.88 -0.06 3.79
N SER A 10 11.45 -0.01 5.00
CA SER A 10 12.49 0.98 5.33
C SER A 10 13.86 0.58 4.77
N VAL A 11 14.07 -0.72 4.51
CA VAL A 11 15.33 -1.29 4.02
C VAL A 11 15.14 -1.84 2.60
N THR A 12 15.63 -1.11 1.60
CA THR A 12 15.66 -1.58 0.21
C THR A 12 16.76 -0.90 -0.60
N GLY A 13 17.35 -1.65 -1.53
CA GLY A 13 18.27 -1.13 -2.55
C GLY A 13 17.56 -0.66 -3.84
N SER A 14 16.28 -0.99 -4.02
CA SER A 14 15.52 -0.59 -5.20
C SER A 14 15.10 0.87 -5.10
N ARG A 15 15.51 1.68 -6.08
CA ARG A 15 15.07 3.08 -6.20
C ARG A 15 13.59 3.20 -6.52
N GLU A 16 13.09 2.27 -7.33
CA GLU A 16 11.69 2.21 -7.74
C GLU A 16 10.77 2.00 -6.54
N ILE A 17 11.04 0.99 -5.70
CA ILE A 17 10.25 0.72 -4.49
C ILE A 17 10.22 1.94 -3.58
N LYS A 18 11.37 2.61 -3.37
CA LYS A 18 11.45 3.84 -2.56
C LYS A 18 10.57 4.96 -3.13
N SER A 19 10.62 5.16 -4.44
CA SER A 19 9.83 6.20 -5.11
C SER A 19 8.35 5.90 -4.98
N GLN A 20 7.93 4.68 -5.33
CA GLN A 20 6.53 4.25 -5.33
C GLN A 20 5.90 4.35 -3.93
N GLN A 21 6.57 3.83 -2.89
CA GLN A 21 6.03 3.91 -1.52
C GLN A 21 5.97 5.36 -0.99
N SER A 22 6.94 6.21 -1.37
CA SER A 22 6.94 7.62 -0.99
C SER A 22 5.83 8.40 -1.68
N GLU A 23 5.50 8.03 -2.92
CA GLU A 23 4.43 8.67 -3.68
C GLU A 23 3.05 8.31 -3.12
N VAL A 24 2.80 7.01 -2.85
CA VAL A 24 1.56 6.55 -2.20
C VAL A 24 1.31 7.29 -0.88
N THR A 25 2.30 7.30 0.01
CA THR A 25 2.18 7.95 1.33
C THR A 25 1.94 9.46 1.19
N ARG A 26 2.71 10.15 0.33
CA ARG A 26 2.53 11.59 0.08
C ARG A 26 1.13 11.94 -0.44
N ILE A 27 0.56 11.11 -1.32
CA ILE A 27 -0.79 11.33 -1.86
C ILE A 27 -1.84 11.12 -0.77
N LEU A 28 -1.72 10.05 0.04
CA LEU A 28 -2.62 9.80 1.17
C LEU A 28 -2.57 10.93 2.20
N ASP A 29 -1.37 11.40 2.55
CA ASP A 29 -1.15 12.53 3.46
C ASP A 29 -1.79 13.82 2.91
N GLY A 30 -1.58 14.10 1.61
CA GLY A 30 -2.15 15.25 0.93
C GLY A 30 -3.69 15.25 0.91
N LYS A 31 -4.29 14.05 0.87
CA LYS A 31 -5.75 13.85 0.96
C LYS A 31 -6.26 13.68 2.39
N ARG A 32 -5.38 13.77 3.40
CA ARG A 32 -5.67 13.60 4.84
C ARG A 32 -6.30 12.24 5.18
N ILE A 33 -5.96 11.21 4.43
CA ILE A 33 -6.43 9.85 4.68
C ILE A 33 -5.52 9.22 5.74
N GLN A 34 -6.13 8.71 6.82
CA GLN A 34 -5.39 8.05 7.89
C GLN A 34 -5.06 6.60 7.48
N TYR A 35 -3.81 6.20 7.66
CA TYR A 35 -3.34 4.85 7.40
C TYR A 35 -2.29 4.44 8.43
N GLN A 36 -2.12 3.12 8.58
CA GLN A 36 -0.99 2.54 9.28
C GLN A 36 0.07 2.14 8.26
N LEU A 37 1.30 2.61 8.48
CA LEU A 37 2.45 2.15 7.71
C LEU A 37 2.98 0.85 8.34
N VAL A 38 3.10 -0.21 7.55
CA VAL A 38 3.59 -1.52 7.98
C VAL A 38 4.92 -1.79 7.29
N ASP A 39 6.02 -1.85 8.05
CA ASP A 39 7.36 -2.08 7.51
C ASP A 39 7.67 -3.58 7.44
N ILE A 40 7.67 -4.15 6.24
CA ILE A 40 7.93 -5.58 6.01
C ILE A 40 9.39 -5.99 6.26
N SER A 41 10.31 -5.03 6.44
CA SER A 41 11.71 -5.36 6.75
C SER A 41 11.92 -5.73 8.22
N GLN A 42 10.94 -5.45 9.09
CA GLN A 42 11.02 -5.74 10.52
C GLN A 42 10.74 -7.22 10.83
N ASP A 43 9.84 -7.85 10.06
CA ASP A 43 9.45 -9.25 10.25
C ASP A 43 9.04 -9.89 8.91
N ASN A 44 9.58 -11.08 8.63
CA ASN A 44 9.21 -11.87 7.46
C ASN A 44 7.73 -12.26 7.45
N ALA A 45 7.10 -12.41 8.63
CA ALA A 45 5.67 -12.70 8.72
C ALA A 45 4.81 -11.60 8.07
N LEU A 46 5.20 -10.33 8.21
CA LEU A 46 4.51 -9.19 7.60
C LEU A 46 4.66 -9.19 6.07
N ARG A 47 5.82 -9.60 5.56
CA ARG A 47 6.02 -9.78 4.12
C ARG A 47 5.15 -10.90 3.57
N ASP A 48 5.04 -12.01 4.31
CA ASP A 48 4.24 -13.15 3.89
C ASP A 48 2.74 -12.84 3.97
N GLU A 49 2.29 -12.10 4.99
CA GLU A 49 0.94 -11.53 5.07
C GLU A 49 0.63 -10.64 3.86
N MET A 50 1.51 -9.68 3.54
CA MET A 50 1.38 -8.79 2.39
C MET A 50 1.21 -9.57 1.07
N ARG A 51 2.03 -10.61 0.85
CA ARG A 51 1.99 -11.45 -0.35
C ARG A 51 0.73 -12.31 -0.43
N ALA A 52 0.27 -12.83 0.72
CA ALA A 52 -0.97 -13.59 0.81
C ALA A 52 -2.18 -12.71 0.48
N LEU A 53 -2.24 -11.50 1.04
CA LEU A 53 -3.32 -10.53 0.77
C LEU A 53 -3.32 -10.08 -0.69
N ALA A 54 -2.15 -9.85 -1.27
CA ALA A 54 -2.02 -9.51 -2.69
C ALA A 54 -2.28 -10.69 -3.64
N GLY A 55 -2.40 -11.92 -3.12
CA GLY A 55 -2.51 -13.14 -3.94
C GLY A 55 -1.29 -13.38 -4.84
N ASN A 56 -0.15 -12.76 -4.52
CA ASN A 56 1.06 -12.79 -5.36
C ASN A 56 2.31 -13.06 -4.50
N PRO A 57 2.95 -14.24 -4.63
CA PRO A 57 4.12 -14.61 -3.84
C PRO A 57 5.37 -13.76 -4.12
N LYS A 58 5.36 -12.98 -5.22
CA LYS A 58 6.44 -12.07 -5.61
C LYS A 58 6.08 -10.60 -5.39
N ALA A 59 4.97 -10.29 -4.72
CA ALA A 59 4.58 -8.92 -4.44
C ALA A 59 5.70 -8.17 -3.71
N THR A 60 5.92 -6.93 -4.14
CA THR A 60 6.84 -5.96 -3.54
C THR A 60 6.05 -4.72 -3.08
N PRO A 61 6.51 -4.01 -2.05
CA PRO A 61 5.92 -2.74 -1.66
C PRO A 61 5.95 -1.70 -2.79
N PRO A 62 5.01 -0.73 -2.80
CA PRO A 62 3.90 -0.59 -1.84
C PRO A 62 2.73 -1.54 -2.13
N GLN A 63 2.05 -1.99 -1.08
CA GLN A 63 0.81 -2.78 -1.17
C GLN A 63 -0.22 -2.22 -0.18
N ILE A 64 -1.46 -2.04 -0.63
CA ILE A 64 -2.50 -1.32 0.13
C ILE A 64 -3.63 -2.28 0.47
N VAL A 65 -4.05 -2.26 1.72
CA VAL A 65 -5.09 -3.13 2.27
C VAL A 65 -5.98 -2.30 3.19
N ASN A 66 -7.28 -2.53 3.18
CA ASN A 66 -8.21 -1.98 4.16
C ASN A 66 -8.89 -3.10 4.96
N GLY A 67 -8.58 -3.20 6.24
CA GLY A 67 -8.98 -4.36 7.06
C GLY A 67 -8.35 -5.63 6.48
N ASP A 68 -9.16 -6.62 6.13
CA ASP A 68 -8.72 -7.87 5.48
C ASP A 68 -8.83 -7.84 3.96
N GLN A 69 -9.23 -6.69 3.40
CA GLN A 69 -9.49 -6.56 1.98
C GLN A 69 -8.31 -5.91 1.27
N TYR A 70 -7.70 -6.64 0.35
CA TYR A 70 -6.70 -6.09 -0.56
C TYR A 70 -7.32 -5.00 -1.45
N CYS A 71 -6.65 -3.85 -1.56
CA CYS A 71 -7.04 -2.74 -2.42
C CYS A 71 -6.27 -2.78 -3.74
N GLY A 72 -4.94 -2.85 -3.67
CA GLY A 72 -4.08 -2.88 -4.85
C GLY A 72 -2.63 -2.53 -4.54
N ASP A 73 -1.81 -2.59 -5.60
CA ASP A 73 -0.42 -2.18 -5.60
C ASP A 73 -0.27 -0.71 -6.06
N TYR A 74 0.95 -0.30 -6.39
CA TYR A 74 1.25 1.05 -6.86
C TYR A 74 0.51 1.43 -8.14
N GLU A 75 0.50 0.55 -9.16
CA GLU A 75 -0.04 0.88 -10.48
C GLU A 75 -1.54 1.12 -10.39
N LEU A 76 -2.26 0.22 -9.70
CA LEU A 76 -3.69 0.36 -9.47
C LEU A 76 -4.02 1.60 -8.61
N PHE A 77 -3.16 1.95 -7.65
CA PHE A 77 -3.35 3.15 -6.84
C PHE A 77 -3.24 4.42 -7.69
N VAL A 78 -2.21 4.52 -8.54
CA VAL A 78 -2.04 5.68 -9.42
C VAL A 78 -3.18 5.79 -10.41
N GLU A 79 -3.59 4.66 -11.01
CA GLU A 79 -4.76 4.63 -11.89
C GLU A 79 -6.02 5.17 -11.19
N ALA A 80 -6.28 4.74 -9.94
CA ALA A 80 -7.41 5.23 -9.17
C ALA A 80 -7.30 6.72 -8.80
N VAL A 81 -6.08 7.24 -8.60
CA VAL A 81 -5.86 8.67 -8.38
C VAL A 81 -6.18 9.46 -9.65
N GLU A 82 -5.69 9.02 -10.81
CA GLU A 82 -5.90 9.65 -12.11
C GLU A 82 -7.37 9.63 -12.54
N GLN A 83 -8.07 8.54 -12.25
CA GLN A 83 -9.49 8.36 -12.54
C GLN A 83 -10.42 9.01 -11.49
N ASN A 84 -9.86 9.63 -10.43
CA ASN A 84 -10.61 10.16 -9.29
C ASN A 84 -11.49 9.13 -8.54
N THR A 85 -11.16 7.84 -8.62
CA THR A 85 -11.86 6.71 -7.97
C THR A 85 -11.16 6.24 -6.69
N LEU A 86 -10.26 7.05 -6.13
CA LEU A 86 -9.43 6.64 -4.98
C LEU A 86 -10.24 6.19 -3.75
N GLN A 87 -11.40 6.79 -3.44
CA GLN A 87 -12.20 6.36 -2.28
C GLN A 87 -12.75 4.94 -2.45
N GLU A 88 -13.16 4.59 -3.66
CA GLU A 88 -13.64 3.26 -4.02
C GLU A 88 -12.49 2.25 -3.99
N PHE A 89 -11.35 2.61 -4.59
CA PHE A 89 -10.12 1.80 -4.54
C PHE A 89 -9.70 1.47 -3.10
N LEU A 90 -9.71 2.47 -2.22
CA LEU A 90 -9.36 2.31 -0.81
C LEU A 90 -10.48 1.69 0.04
N LYS A 91 -11.66 1.43 -0.55
CA LYS A 91 -12.82 0.83 0.13
C LYS A 91 -13.24 1.65 1.36
N LEU A 92 -13.25 2.97 1.21
CA LEU A 92 -13.64 3.93 2.24
C LEU A 92 -15.12 4.35 2.15
N ALA A 93 -15.80 3.93 1.07
CA ALA A 93 -17.22 4.14 0.82
C ALA A 93 -18.08 3.05 1.47
#